data_AF-A0A2D9Y032-F1
#
_entry.id   AF-A0A2D9Y032-F1
#
_cell.length_a   1.000
_cell.length_b   1.000
_cell.length_c   1.000
_cell.angle_alpha   90.00
_cell.angle_beta   90.00
_cell.angle_gamma   90.00
#
_symmetry.space_group_name_H-M   'P 1'
#
loop_
_entity.id
_entity.type
_entity.pdbx_description
1 polymer ?
#
loop_
_entity_poly.entity_id
_entity_poly.type
_entity_poly.pdbx_seq_one_letter_code
_entity_poly.pdbx_strand_id
1 'polypeptide(L)'
;PLFHPWPGQYRYLIYDILNGNYDNLSKATIPGSPMFWRWDNEHTLDPSARFDIQNWELLIITEGIPIPDDGNTPPQMTPAKEFLSNYVNNAWINGNNGNGAATLLWTTWTNIDNSDGPWRQMIDEYEVLWEEMMDYANDNRPDGATPVYIIPGHRMMAQLYDDIQSGIVPGITSIDEFFSDTIHLNDLGAYAMAMIHYACIYNESPIGITNNLFAQNDQENKDIPSVELANYLQNMVWQVVINYSRTGVTDETLSIGENTRPNTIDCLFPNPAMDKLTICNNDKDNNDEVIIFDLTGKVMLSTNQTEIDIRDLSSGYYFISKGGKFSKFIKL
;
A
#
# COMPACT_ATOMS: atom_id res chain seq x y z
N PRO A 1 9.53 -6.38 -19.31
CA PRO A 1 8.21 -6.36 -18.63
C PRO A 1 8.32 -5.42 -17.44
N LEU A 2 7.44 -4.42 -17.30
CA LEU A 2 7.60 -3.30 -16.35
C LEU A 2 7.91 -3.73 -14.91
N PHE A 3 7.60 -4.97 -14.56
CA PHE A 3 8.21 -5.65 -13.41
C PHE A 3 8.46 -7.08 -13.86
N HIS A 4 9.72 -7.53 -13.81
CA HIS A 4 10.07 -8.93 -14.03
C HIS A 4 10.85 -9.46 -12.83
N PRO A 5 10.38 -10.55 -12.20
CA PRO A 5 9.06 -11.14 -12.44
C PRO A 5 7.95 -10.17 -11.96
N TRP A 6 6.87 -10.02 -12.71
CA TRP A 6 5.54 -9.66 -12.18
C TRP A 6 4.73 -10.94 -12.34
N PRO A 7 4.06 -11.43 -11.29
CA PRO A 7 3.73 -10.71 -10.06
C PRO A 7 4.81 -10.79 -8.96
N GLY A 8 6.09 -10.83 -9.32
CA GLY A 8 7.22 -10.50 -8.44
C GLY A 8 7.15 -11.22 -7.12
N GLN A 9 7.27 -10.46 -6.04
CA GLN A 9 7.08 -10.98 -4.69
C GLN A 9 5.61 -11.12 -4.28
N TYR A 10 4.70 -10.40 -4.92
CA TYR A 10 3.26 -10.52 -4.67
C TYR A 10 2.75 -11.95 -4.92
N ARG A 11 3.30 -12.65 -5.92
CA ARG A 11 2.96 -14.06 -6.17
C ARG A 11 3.23 -14.96 -4.97
N TYR A 12 4.36 -14.74 -4.28
CA TYR A 12 4.75 -15.55 -3.14
C TYR A 12 3.92 -15.17 -1.91
N LEU A 13 3.57 -13.88 -1.76
CA LEU A 13 2.61 -13.45 -0.76
C LEU A 13 1.28 -14.20 -0.91
N ILE A 14 0.72 -14.23 -2.11
CA ILE A 14 -0.56 -14.92 -2.34
C ILE A 14 -0.43 -16.42 -2.13
N TYR A 15 0.60 -17.04 -2.70
CA TYR A 15 0.70 -18.49 -2.74
C TYR A 15 1.25 -19.09 -1.43
N ASP A 16 2.45 -18.67 -1.01
CA ASP A 16 3.17 -19.31 0.09
C ASP A 16 2.75 -18.80 1.47
N ILE A 17 2.28 -17.55 1.55
CA ILE A 17 1.97 -16.91 2.83
C ILE A 17 0.47 -16.94 3.11
N LEU A 18 -0.36 -16.65 2.11
CA LEU A 18 -1.82 -16.63 2.26
C LEU A 18 -2.50 -17.93 1.83
N ASN A 19 -1.74 -18.96 1.43
CA ASN A 19 -2.23 -20.25 0.96
C ASN A 19 -3.21 -20.17 -0.23
N GLY A 20 -3.05 -19.16 -1.10
CA GLY A 20 -3.80 -19.00 -2.33
C GLY A 20 -3.34 -19.95 -3.45
N ASN A 21 -4.03 -19.93 -4.59
CA ASN A 21 -3.64 -20.70 -5.77
C ASN A 21 -2.94 -19.80 -6.80
N TYR A 22 -1.79 -20.23 -7.31
CA TYR A 22 -1.04 -19.54 -8.36
C TYR A 22 -1.85 -19.33 -9.63
N ASP A 23 -2.71 -20.29 -9.99
CA ASP A 23 -3.55 -20.22 -11.20
C ASP A 23 -4.56 -19.05 -11.15
N ASN A 24 -4.79 -18.46 -9.98
CA ASN A 24 -5.69 -17.33 -9.78
C ASN A 24 -5.02 -15.98 -10.00
N LEU A 25 -3.77 -15.94 -10.48
CA LEU A 25 -3.07 -14.71 -10.80
C LEU A 25 -2.33 -14.84 -12.12
N SER A 26 -2.60 -13.95 -13.06
CA SER A 26 -1.97 -13.97 -14.38
C SER A 26 -1.62 -12.58 -14.89
N LYS A 27 -0.75 -12.55 -15.90
CA LYS A 27 -0.20 -11.33 -16.47
C LYS A 27 -0.54 -11.23 -17.96
N ALA A 28 -1.31 -10.21 -18.29
CA ALA A 28 -1.63 -9.82 -19.66
C ALA A 28 -0.87 -8.53 -20.04
N THR A 29 0.26 -8.63 -20.74
CA THR A 29 1.02 -7.44 -21.14
C THR A 29 1.84 -7.62 -22.40
N ILE A 30 1.96 -6.52 -23.16
CA ILE A 30 3.10 -6.26 -24.04
C ILE A 30 4.03 -5.30 -23.27
N PRO A 31 5.28 -5.69 -22.96
CA PRO A 31 6.19 -4.87 -22.16
C PRO A 31 6.34 -3.43 -22.67
N GLY A 32 6.17 -2.45 -21.77
CA GLY A 32 6.37 -1.02 -22.06
C GLY A 32 5.30 -0.38 -22.94
N SER A 33 4.25 -1.12 -23.32
CA SER A 33 3.22 -0.60 -24.21
C SER A 33 2.06 0.08 -23.47
N PRO A 34 1.49 1.15 -24.05
CA PRO A 34 0.33 1.83 -23.49
C PRO A 34 -0.96 1.00 -23.61
N MET A 35 -2.02 1.37 -22.90
CA MET A 35 -3.32 0.67 -22.91
C MET A 35 -3.89 0.57 -24.32
N PHE A 36 -3.88 1.66 -25.09
CA PHE A 36 -4.40 1.64 -26.47
C PHE A 36 -3.68 0.59 -27.33
N TRP A 37 -2.36 0.50 -27.18
CA TRP A 37 -1.56 -0.45 -27.94
C TRP A 37 -1.89 -1.89 -27.56
N ARG A 38 -2.07 -2.19 -26.27
CA ARG A 38 -2.46 -3.53 -25.78
C ARG A 38 -3.87 -3.91 -26.16
N TRP A 39 -4.74 -2.92 -26.42
CA TRP A 39 -6.08 -3.18 -26.91
C TRP A 39 -6.05 -3.55 -28.39
N ASP A 40 -5.30 -2.80 -29.20
CA ASP A 40 -5.25 -2.98 -30.65
C ASP A 40 -4.25 -4.06 -31.11
N ASN A 41 -3.29 -4.43 -30.26
CA ASN A 41 -2.23 -5.39 -30.55
C ASN A 41 -2.15 -6.40 -29.41
N GLU A 42 -2.39 -7.66 -29.73
CA GLU A 42 -2.32 -8.74 -28.76
C GLU A 42 -0.93 -9.33 -28.62
N HIS A 43 -0.64 -9.79 -27.40
CA HIS A 43 0.48 -10.66 -27.14
C HIS A 43 0.07 -12.13 -27.28
N THR A 44 1.03 -13.00 -27.54
CA THR A 44 0.81 -14.45 -27.63
C THR A 44 0.72 -15.15 -26.27
N LEU A 45 0.84 -14.41 -25.16
CA LEU A 45 0.71 -14.96 -23.81
C LEU A 45 -0.77 -15.12 -23.42
N ASP A 46 -1.09 -16.23 -22.75
CA ASP A 46 -2.39 -16.47 -22.11
C ASP A 46 -2.28 -16.03 -20.64
N PRO A 47 -3.25 -15.27 -20.09
CA PRO A 47 -4.49 -14.78 -20.68
C PRO A 47 -4.37 -13.41 -21.35
N SER A 48 -5.25 -13.14 -22.32
CA SER A 48 -5.55 -11.81 -22.83
C SER A 48 -6.55 -11.11 -21.91
N ALA A 49 -6.19 -9.94 -21.37
CA ALA A 49 -7.13 -9.11 -20.60
C ALA A 49 -8.32 -8.59 -21.43
N ARG A 50 -8.22 -8.64 -22.77
CA ARG A 50 -9.31 -8.28 -23.67
C ARG A 50 -10.25 -9.46 -23.93
N PHE A 51 -9.70 -10.63 -24.27
CA PHE A 51 -10.51 -11.76 -24.75
C PHE A 51 -10.79 -12.85 -23.71
N ASP A 52 -9.91 -13.01 -22.71
CA ASP A 52 -9.99 -14.10 -21.75
C ASP A 52 -10.47 -13.63 -20.37
N ILE A 53 -10.91 -12.37 -20.25
CA ILE A 53 -11.32 -11.74 -18.97
C ILE A 53 -12.46 -12.48 -18.28
N GLN A 54 -13.24 -13.29 -19.02
CA GLN A 54 -14.36 -14.08 -18.50
C GLN A 54 -14.00 -15.00 -17.34
N ASN A 55 -12.75 -15.45 -17.25
CA ASN A 55 -12.31 -16.35 -16.19
C ASN A 55 -11.77 -15.61 -14.94
N TRP A 56 -11.82 -14.28 -14.93
CA TRP A 56 -11.17 -13.42 -13.92
C TRP A 56 -12.20 -12.52 -13.23
N GLU A 57 -12.03 -12.31 -11.92
CA GLU A 57 -12.91 -11.45 -11.11
C GLU A 57 -12.38 -10.04 -10.87
N LEU A 58 -11.11 -9.81 -11.19
CA LEU A 58 -10.42 -8.54 -10.97
C LEU A 58 -9.45 -8.25 -12.12
N LEU A 59 -9.57 -7.05 -12.68
CA LEU A 59 -8.58 -6.47 -13.59
C LEU A 59 -7.72 -5.45 -12.82
N ILE A 60 -6.41 -5.64 -12.81
CA ILE A 60 -5.45 -4.61 -12.40
C ILE A 60 -4.73 -4.13 -13.65
N ILE A 61 -4.79 -2.82 -13.92
CA ILE A 61 -4.25 -2.24 -15.14
C ILE A 61 -3.49 -0.94 -14.84
N THR A 62 -2.43 -0.68 -15.60
CA THR A 62 -1.64 0.56 -15.57
C THR A 62 -1.56 1.13 -16.98
N GLU A 63 -1.15 2.40 -17.12
CA GLU A 63 -0.74 3.01 -18.39
C GLU A 63 0.79 2.88 -18.61
N GLY A 64 1.22 3.02 -19.86
CA GLY A 64 2.62 3.21 -20.23
C GLY A 64 3.13 4.59 -19.81
N ILE A 65 4.43 4.65 -19.54
CA ILE A 65 5.14 5.83 -19.05
C ILE A 65 6.29 6.21 -20.02
N PRO A 66 6.72 7.48 -20.07
CA PRO A 66 6.13 8.66 -19.40
C PRO A 66 4.68 8.90 -19.84
N ILE A 67 3.79 9.36 -18.94
CA ILE A 67 2.40 9.69 -19.28
C ILE A 67 2.44 11.03 -20.03
N PRO A 68 2.12 11.06 -21.33
CA PRO A 68 2.22 12.28 -22.10
C PRO A 68 0.91 13.07 -21.97
N ASP A 69 1.02 14.37 -21.66
CA ASP A 69 -0.13 15.28 -21.73
C ASP A 69 -0.66 15.41 -23.18
N ASP A 70 -1.87 15.99 -23.34
CA ASP A 70 -2.47 16.23 -24.66
C ASP A 70 -1.70 17.26 -25.51
N GLY A 71 -0.62 17.86 -24.98
CA GLY A 71 0.31 18.71 -25.71
C GLY A 71 1.41 17.95 -26.46
N ASN A 72 1.57 16.65 -26.18
CA ASN A 72 2.53 15.79 -26.87
C ASN A 72 2.05 15.37 -28.27
N THR A 73 2.98 14.98 -29.13
CA THR A 73 2.67 14.47 -30.48
C THR A 73 3.14 13.03 -30.64
N PRO A 74 2.22 12.04 -30.71
CA PRO A 74 0.76 12.17 -30.62
C PRO A 74 0.26 12.47 -29.19
N PRO A 75 -0.96 13.05 -29.02
CA PRO A 75 -1.62 13.19 -27.71
C PRO A 75 -1.86 11.82 -27.12
N GLN A 76 -1.57 11.62 -25.83
CA GLN A 76 -1.60 10.29 -25.24
C GLN A 76 -2.49 10.20 -24.00
N MET A 77 -2.79 11.32 -23.34
CA MET A 77 -3.80 11.36 -22.27
C MET A 77 -5.20 10.99 -22.80
N THR A 78 -5.65 11.60 -23.89
CA THR A 78 -6.95 11.26 -24.48
C THR A 78 -7.10 9.76 -24.81
N PRO A 79 -6.17 9.12 -25.55
CA PRO A 79 -6.17 7.67 -25.69
C PRO A 79 -6.12 6.92 -24.35
N ALA A 80 -5.31 7.33 -23.38
CA ALA A 80 -5.17 6.61 -22.11
C ALA A 80 -6.52 6.50 -21.35
N LYS A 81 -7.24 7.62 -21.20
CA LYS A 81 -8.55 7.60 -20.49
C LYS A 81 -9.64 6.86 -21.26
N GLU A 82 -9.68 6.99 -22.59
CA GLU A 82 -10.65 6.25 -23.43
C GLU A 82 -10.41 4.75 -23.38
N PHE A 83 -9.15 4.31 -23.46
CA PHE A 83 -8.82 2.89 -23.42
C PHE A 83 -8.92 2.29 -22.02
N LEU A 84 -8.67 3.05 -20.95
CA LEU A 84 -9.04 2.61 -19.61
C LEU A 84 -10.54 2.32 -19.52
N SER A 85 -11.38 3.24 -20.02
CA SER A 85 -12.84 3.03 -20.07
C SER A 85 -13.21 1.78 -20.88
N ASN A 86 -12.56 1.52 -22.02
CA ASN A 86 -12.77 0.30 -22.80
C ASN A 86 -12.45 -0.98 -21.99
N TYR A 87 -11.32 -1.01 -21.27
CA TYR A 87 -10.96 -2.14 -20.42
C TYR A 87 -11.93 -2.34 -19.26
N VAL A 88 -12.34 -1.26 -18.59
CA VAL A 88 -13.32 -1.29 -17.50
C VAL A 88 -14.67 -1.84 -17.98
N ASN A 89 -15.15 -1.36 -19.13
CA ASN A 89 -16.41 -1.81 -19.71
C ASN A 89 -16.33 -3.28 -20.13
N ASN A 90 -15.20 -3.72 -20.71
CA ASN A 90 -14.98 -5.11 -21.06
C ASN A 90 -14.92 -6.03 -19.82
N ALA A 91 -14.19 -5.61 -18.78
CA ALA A 91 -14.08 -6.34 -17.52
C ALA A 91 -15.45 -6.49 -16.84
N TRP A 92 -16.25 -5.43 -16.81
CA TRP A 92 -17.58 -5.48 -16.23
C TRP A 92 -18.59 -6.32 -17.04
N ILE A 93 -18.58 -6.19 -18.36
CA ILE A 93 -19.57 -6.88 -19.22
C ILE A 93 -19.23 -8.38 -19.34
N ASN A 94 -17.96 -8.70 -19.51
CA ASN A 94 -17.53 -10.05 -19.87
C ASN A 94 -16.84 -10.80 -18.73
N GLY A 95 -16.28 -10.09 -17.74
CA GLY A 95 -15.52 -10.69 -16.65
C GLY A 95 -16.38 -11.48 -15.67
N ASN A 96 -15.71 -12.34 -14.88
CA ASN A 96 -16.32 -13.18 -13.86
C ASN A 96 -17.52 -13.99 -14.37
N ASN A 97 -17.37 -14.63 -15.54
CA ASN A 97 -18.42 -15.35 -16.26
C ASN A 97 -19.68 -14.50 -16.51
N GLY A 98 -19.51 -13.21 -16.78
CA GLY A 98 -20.60 -12.25 -16.99
C GLY A 98 -21.20 -11.66 -15.71
N ASN A 99 -20.65 -11.96 -14.53
CA ASN A 99 -21.06 -11.32 -13.27
C ASN A 99 -20.37 -9.96 -13.03
N GLY A 100 -19.40 -9.63 -13.87
CA GLY A 100 -18.59 -8.42 -13.79
C GLY A 100 -17.33 -8.59 -12.96
N ALA A 101 -16.21 -8.23 -13.58
CA ALA A 101 -14.93 -8.09 -12.90
C ALA A 101 -14.71 -6.63 -12.48
N ALA A 102 -14.29 -6.44 -11.23
CA ALA A 102 -13.89 -5.12 -10.75
C ALA A 102 -12.59 -4.66 -11.44
N THR A 103 -12.32 -3.36 -11.46
CA THR A 103 -11.06 -2.81 -12.01
C THR A 103 -10.34 -1.93 -11.00
N LEU A 104 -9.04 -2.15 -10.84
CA LEU A 104 -8.12 -1.27 -10.12
C LEU A 104 -7.11 -0.66 -11.09
N LEU A 105 -7.02 0.67 -11.09
CA LEU A 105 -5.99 1.42 -11.80
C LEU A 105 -4.73 1.46 -10.93
N TRP A 106 -3.72 0.71 -11.32
CA TRP A 106 -2.40 0.79 -10.72
C TRP A 106 -1.60 1.94 -11.34
N THR A 107 -1.14 2.83 -10.48
CA THR A 107 -0.44 4.06 -10.85
C THR A 107 1.06 3.92 -10.61
N THR A 108 1.84 4.36 -11.58
CA THR A 108 3.31 4.23 -11.62
C THR A 108 3.99 5.60 -11.68
N TRP A 109 5.31 5.61 -11.87
CA TRP A 109 6.19 6.78 -11.85
C TRP A 109 7.01 6.86 -13.14
N THR A 110 7.71 7.97 -13.38
CA THR A 110 8.66 8.14 -14.50
C THR A 110 10.10 7.79 -14.10
N ASN A 111 11.10 7.94 -14.98
CA ASN A 111 12.48 7.58 -14.67
C ASN A 111 13.06 8.39 -13.48
N ILE A 112 13.66 7.70 -12.51
CA ILE A 112 14.19 8.29 -11.26
C ILE A 112 15.44 9.15 -11.48
N ASP A 113 16.08 9.03 -12.65
CA ASP A 113 17.30 9.76 -13.02
C ASP A 113 17.04 11.22 -13.46
N ASN A 114 15.78 11.66 -13.40
CA ASN A 114 15.29 12.97 -13.83
C ASN A 114 15.38 13.22 -15.35
N SER A 115 15.53 12.17 -16.16
CA SER A 115 15.55 12.29 -17.63
C SER A 115 14.23 12.82 -18.21
N ASP A 116 13.11 12.59 -17.53
CA ASP A 116 11.78 13.10 -17.91
C ASP A 116 11.41 14.41 -17.19
N GLY A 117 12.30 14.97 -16.38
CA GLY A 117 12.05 16.12 -15.48
C GLY A 117 12.34 15.77 -14.01
N PRO A 118 12.31 16.75 -13.08
CA PRO A 118 12.53 16.49 -11.66
C PRO A 118 11.56 15.43 -11.12
N TRP A 119 12.06 14.23 -10.81
CA TRP A 119 11.24 13.04 -10.64
C TRP A 119 10.14 13.19 -9.59
N ARG A 120 10.47 13.78 -8.43
CA ARG A 120 9.51 14.01 -7.35
C ARG A 120 8.38 14.96 -7.76
N GLN A 121 8.67 15.97 -8.59
CA GLN A 121 7.66 16.88 -9.14
C GLN A 121 6.79 16.16 -10.18
N MET A 122 7.41 15.36 -11.06
CA MET A 122 6.70 14.58 -12.08
C MET A 122 5.67 13.63 -11.48
N ILE A 123 5.91 13.08 -10.27
CA ILE A 123 4.92 12.25 -9.57
C ILE A 123 3.65 13.04 -9.25
N ASP A 124 3.76 14.28 -8.77
CA ASP A 124 2.59 15.12 -8.47
C ASP A 124 1.85 15.52 -9.75
N GLU A 125 2.58 15.75 -10.84
CA GLU A 125 1.98 16.04 -12.15
C GLU A 125 1.23 14.81 -12.71
N TYR A 126 1.80 13.62 -12.55
CA TYR A 126 1.18 12.37 -13.01
C TYR A 126 -0.02 11.97 -12.17
N GLU A 127 -0.07 12.34 -10.90
CA GLU A 127 -1.25 12.10 -10.05
C GLU A 127 -2.52 12.68 -10.68
N VAL A 128 -2.47 13.92 -11.17
CA VAL A 128 -3.61 14.58 -11.82
C VAL A 128 -4.07 13.78 -13.04
N LEU A 129 -3.12 13.26 -13.80
CA LEU A 129 -3.35 12.46 -15.00
C LEU A 129 -3.96 11.07 -14.68
N TRP A 130 -3.49 10.43 -13.61
CA TRP A 130 -4.06 9.19 -13.08
C TRP A 130 -5.50 9.36 -12.60
N GLU A 131 -5.77 10.44 -11.88
CA GLU A 131 -7.13 10.75 -11.41
C GLU A 131 -8.07 11.09 -12.58
N GLU A 132 -7.60 11.83 -13.59
CA GLU A 132 -8.40 12.12 -14.79
C GLU A 132 -8.80 10.84 -15.53
N MET A 133 -7.87 9.89 -15.70
CA MET A 133 -8.18 8.58 -16.29
C MET A 133 -9.24 7.83 -15.47
N MET A 134 -9.06 7.77 -14.15
CA MET A 134 -9.99 7.08 -13.24
C MET A 134 -11.38 7.72 -13.28
N ASP A 135 -11.46 9.05 -13.20
CA ASP A 135 -12.71 9.81 -13.21
C ASP A 135 -13.44 9.63 -14.55
N TYR A 136 -12.73 9.72 -15.69
CA TYR A 136 -13.32 9.45 -17.01
C TYR A 136 -13.88 8.03 -17.12
N ALA A 137 -13.14 7.02 -16.65
CA ALA A 137 -13.63 5.64 -16.68
C ALA A 137 -14.85 5.46 -15.77
N ASN A 138 -14.88 6.11 -14.60
CA ASN A 138 -16.01 6.08 -13.68
C ASN A 138 -17.26 6.78 -14.21
N ASP A 139 -17.11 7.84 -15.00
CA ASP A 139 -18.22 8.55 -15.63
C ASP A 139 -18.83 7.78 -16.82
N ASN A 140 -18.06 6.86 -17.43
CA ASN A 140 -18.44 6.12 -18.64
C ASN A 140 -18.64 4.61 -18.42
N ARG A 141 -18.58 4.13 -17.17
CA ARG A 141 -18.78 2.71 -16.84
C ARG A 141 -20.27 2.32 -16.96
N PRO A 142 -20.59 1.03 -17.18
CA PRO A 142 -21.96 0.58 -17.28
C PRO A 142 -22.73 0.78 -15.97
N ASP A 143 -24.05 0.92 -16.06
CA ASP A 143 -24.93 1.00 -14.90
C ASP A 143 -24.73 -0.23 -13.99
N GLY A 144 -24.58 0.03 -12.70
CA GLY A 144 -24.37 -1.01 -11.69
C GLY A 144 -22.92 -1.53 -11.59
N ALA A 145 -22.00 -1.09 -12.47
CA ALA A 145 -20.58 -1.43 -12.32
C ALA A 145 -20.02 -0.96 -10.98
N THR A 146 -19.01 -1.66 -10.47
CA THR A 146 -18.24 -1.13 -9.34
C THR A 146 -17.42 0.07 -9.81
N PRO A 147 -17.20 1.08 -8.95
CA PRO A 147 -16.25 2.15 -9.27
C PRO A 147 -14.85 1.60 -9.52
N VAL A 148 -14.13 2.23 -10.43
CA VAL A 148 -12.68 2.06 -10.58
C VAL A 148 -12.01 2.77 -9.40
N TYR A 149 -11.11 2.07 -8.72
CA TYR A 149 -10.27 2.61 -7.65
C TYR A 149 -8.79 2.54 -8.03
N ILE A 150 -7.95 3.28 -7.31
CA ILE A 150 -6.51 3.37 -7.56
C ILE A 150 -5.70 2.51 -6.57
N ILE A 151 -4.70 1.78 -7.08
CA ILE A 151 -3.55 1.31 -6.29
C ILE A 151 -2.47 2.42 -6.38
N PRO A 152 -2.22 3.19 -5.30
CA PRO A 152 -1.48 4.45 -5.39
C PRO A 152 0.05 4.25 -5.30
N GLY A 153 0.61 3.51 -6.25
CA GLY A 153 2.05 3.22 -6.32
C GLY A 153 2.90 4.50 -6.45
N HIS A 154 2.43 5.48 -7.22
CA HIS A 154 3.08 6.79 -7.35
C HIS A 154 3.20 7.54 -6.00
N ARG A 155 2.12 7.63 -5.22
CA ARG A 155 2.14 8.26 -3.89
C ARG A 155 3.00 7.51 -2.88
N MET A 156 2.99 6.18 -2.92
CA MET A 156 3.90 5.37 -2.09
C MET A 156 5.36 5.71 -2.37
N MET A 157 5.74 5.87 -3.65
CA MET A 157 7.09 6.26 -4.03
C MET A 157 7.40 7.72 -3.67
N ALA A 158 6.44 8.63 -3.77
CA ALA A 158 6.58 10.02 -3.31
C ALA A 158 6.88 10.08 -1.80
N GLN A 159 6.08 9.37 -0.99
CA GLN A 159 6.26 9.33 0.47
C GLN A 159 7.60 8.69 0.84
N LEU A 160 7.96 7.58 0.20
CA LEU A 160 9.24 6.91 0.42
C LEU A 160 10.41 7.85 0.11
N TYR A 161 10.35 8.59 -0.99
CA TYR A 161 11.37 9.58 -1.35
C TYR A 161 11.49 10.69 -0.29
N ASP A 162 10.38 11.29 0.11
CA ASP A 162 10.35 12.38 1.10
C ASP A 162 10.89 11.92 2.47
N ASP A 163 10.58 10.68 2.86
CA ASP A 163 11.06 10.07 4.11
C ASP A 163 12.57 9.72 4.05
N ILE A 164 13.07 9.30 2.88
CA ILE A 164 14.52 9.10 2.66
C ILE A 164 15.25 10.43 2.82
N GLN A 165 14.74 11.51 2.22
CA GLN A 165 15.33 12.84 2.39
C GLN A 165 15.33 13.31 3.86
N SER A 166 14.32 12.86 4.62
CA SER A 166 14.20 13.14 6.05
C SER A 166 15.06 12.22 6.94
N GLY A 167 15.71 11.20 6.38
CA GLY A 167 16.59 10.28 7.08
C GLY A 167 15.86 9.33 8.04
N ILE A 168 14.58 9.06 7.81
CA ILE A 168 13.75 8.22 8.70
C ILE A 168 13.53 6.80 8.19
N VAL A 169 13.96 6.48 6.96
CA VAL A 169 13.83 5.13 6.38
C VAL A 169 14.96 4.23 6.90
N PRO A 170 14.64 3.12 7.61
CA PRO A 170 15.67 2.26 8.19
C PRO A 170 16.60 1.66 7.15
N GLY A 171 17.89 2.00 7.23
CA GLY A 171 18.94 1.39 6.39
C GLY A 171 18.98 1.86 4.94
N ILE A 172 18.16 2.84 4.55
CA ILE A 172 18.10 3.37 3.18
C ILE A 172 18.48 4.85 3.20
N THR A 173 19.27 5.26 2.20
CA THR A 173 19.77 6.62 2.01
C THR A 173 19.47 7.21 0.64
N SER A 174 19.12 6.39 -0.35
CA SER A 174 18.67 6.83 -1.68
C SER A 174 17.47 6.02 -2.16
N ILE A 175 16.60 6.66 -2.95
CA ILE A 175 15.50 5.97 -3.63
C ILE A 175 16.01 4.92 -4.62
N ASP A 176 17.21 5.12 -5.19
CA ASP A 176 17.85 4.17 -6.12
C ASP A 176 17.99 2.76 -5.52
N GLU A 177 18.06 2.65 -4.19
CA GLU A 177 18.17 1.38 -3.47
C GLU A 177 16.90 0.51 -3.57
N PHE A 178 15.80 1.03 -4.11
CA PHE A 178 14.57 0.28 -4.41
C PHE A 178 14.46 -0.14 -5.89
N PHE A 179 15.45 0.21 -6.70
CA PHE A 179 15.42 0.08 -8.15
C PHE A 179 16.57 -0.77 -8.69
N SER A 180 16.30 -1.51 -9.77
CA SER A 180 17.33 -2.26 -10.51
C SER A 180 17.92 -1.47 -11.68
N ASP A 181 17.15 -0.52 -12.20
CA ASP A 181 17.55 0.46 -13.20
C ASP A 181 16.76 1.76 -12.97
N THR A 182 16.71 2.68 -13.93
CA THR A 182 16.06 3.99 -13.71
C THR A 182 14.54 3.93 -13.57
N ILE A 183 13.90 2.77 -13.76
CA ILE A 183 12.43 2.67 -13.78
C ILE A 183 11.86 1.38 -13.17
N HIS A 184 12.59 0.28 -13.27
CA HIS A 184 12.20 -1.03 -12.76
C HIS A 184 12.67 -1.23 -11.32
N LEU A 185 11.79 -1.82 -10.49
CA LEU A 185 12.09 -2.13 -9.10
C LEU A 185 13.04 -3.33 -8.95
N ASN A 186 13.86 -3.28 -7.90
CA ASN A 186 14.58 -4.45 -7.40
C ASN A 186 13.72 -5.24 -6.38
N ASP A 187 14.33 -6.16 -5.63
CA ASP A 187 13.59 -6.97 -4.65
C ASP A 187 13.02 -6.12 -3.48
N LEU A 188 13.70 -5.07 -3.00
CA LEU A 188 13.14 -4.20 -1.95
C LEU A 188 11.93 -3.40 -2.46
N GLY A 189 12.02 -2.88 -3.69
CA GLY A 189 10.90 -2.24 -4.37
C GLY A 189 9.72 -3.18 -4.58
N ALA A 190 10.00 -4.40 -5.02
CA ALA A 190 8.97 -5.42 -5.23
C ALA A 190 8.25 -5.81 -3.92
N TYR A 191 8.95 -5.79 -2.78
CA TYR A 191 8.34 -5.99 -1.47
C TYR A 191 7.31 -4.90 -1.15
N ALA A 192 7.72 -3.62 -1.23
CA ALA A 192 6.82 -2.49 -0.98
C ALA A 192 5.60 -2.53 -1.92
N MET A 193 5.84 -2.86 -3.20
CA MET A 193 4.76 -2.98 -4.19
C MET A 193 3.80 -4.15 -3.90
N ALA A 194 4.29 -5.25 -3.35
CA ALA A 194 3.43 -6.35 -2.91
C ALA A 194 2.53 -5.92 -1.75
N MET A 195 3.04 -5.14 -0.79
CA MET A 195 2.26 -4.66 0.35
C MET A 195 1.11 -3.74 -0.07
N ILE A 196 1.35 -2.81 -1.00
CA ILE A 196 0.31 -1.87 -1.43
C ILE A 196 -0.76 -2.54 -2.30
N HIS A 197 -0.36 -3.52 -3.12
CA HIS A 197 -1.32 -4.34 -3.87
C HIS A 197 -2.19 -5.16 -2.91
N TYR A 198 -1.58 -5.83 -1.93
CA TYR A 198 -2.32 -6.56 -0.90
C TYR A 198 -3.35 -5.67 -0.21
N ALA A 199 -2.90 -4.48 0.24
CA ALA A 199 -3.76 -3.56 0.96
C ALA A 199 -4.97 -3.09 0.14
N CYS A 200 -4.77 -2.78 -1.14
CA CYS A 200 -5.85 -2.30 -2.01
C CYS A 200 -6.78 -3.43 -2.49
N ILE A 201 -6.25 -4.63 -2.73
CA ILE A 201 -7.02 -5.76 -3.25
C ILE A 201 -7.89 -6.38 -2.16
N TYR A 202 -7.33 -6.58 -0.97
CA TYR A 202 -8.03 -7.24 0.14
C TYR A 202 -8.66 -6.25 1.12
N ASN A 203 -8.40 -4.95 0.99
CA ASN A 203 -8.81 -3.94 1.96
C ASN A 203 -8.31 -4.27 3.38
N GLU A 204 -7.05 -4.71 3.47
CA GLU A 204 -6.44 -5.17 4.72
C GLU A 204 -5.08 -4.51 4.99
N SER A 205 -4.77 -4.29 6.26
CA SER A 205 -3.48 -3.74 6.64
C SER A 205 -2.36 -4.74 6.34
N PRO A 206 -1.27 -4.35 5.65
CA PRO A 206 -0.12 -5.22 5.42
C PRO A 206 0.80 -5.34 6.66
N ILE A 207 0.46 -4.66 7.77
CA ILE A 207 1.28 -4.66 8.99
C ILE A 207 1.29 -6.06 9.62
N GLY A 208 2.50 -6.56 9.86
CA GLY A 208 2.72 -7.89 10.44
C GLY A 208 2.88 -9.01 9.42
N ILE A 209 2.76 -8.72 8.12
CA ILE A 209 3.21 -9.65 7.08
C ILE A 209 4.73 -9.87 7.24
N THR A 210 5.21 -11.07 6.94
CA THR A 210 6.65 -11.37 6.99
C THR A 210 7.46 -10.42 6.11
N ASN A 211 8.68 -10.07 6.53
CA ASN A 211 9.63 -9.31 5.72
C ASN A 211 10.23 -10.14 4.59
N ASN A 212 10.15 -11.47 4.66
CA ASN A 212 10.64 -12.37 3.64
C ASN A 212 9.47 -13.03 2.93
N LEU A 213 9.21 -12.58 1.70
CA LEU A 213 8.15 -13.15 0.87
C LEU A 213 8.63 -14.36 0.06
N PHE A 214 9.92 -14.63 -0.08
CA PHE A 214 10.40 -15.70 -0.95
C PHE A 214 10.23 -17.08 -0.32
N ALA A 215 9.80 -18.05 -1.13
CA ALA A 215 9.88 -19.47 -0.78
C ALA A 215 11.31 -19.87 -0.38
N GLN A 216 11.44 -20.82 0.55
CA GLN A 216 12.73 -21.18 1.16
C GLN A 216 13.82 -21.55 0.13
N ASN A 217 13.42 -22.17 -0.99
CA ASN A 217 14.31 -22.58 -2.08
C ASN A 217 14.62 -21.48 -3.10
N ASP A 218 13.94 -20.32 -3.02
CA ASP A 218 14.04 -19.22 -3.98
C ASP A 218 14.78 -17.99 -3.42
N GLN A 219 15.30 -18.09 -2.19
CA GLN A 219 15.95 -16.98 -1.46
C GLN A 219 17.37 -16.66 -1.89
N GLU A 220 18.01 -17.52 -2.69
CA GLU A 220 19.40 -17.31 -3.09
C GLU A 220 19.52 -16.06 -3.98
N ASN A 221 20.45 -15.16 -3.62
CA ASN A 221 20.68 -13.87 -4.30
C ASN A 221 19.47 -12.93 -4.31
N LYS A 222 18.65 -12.97 -3.25
CA LYS A 222 17.51 -12.07 -3.06
C LYS A 222 17.76 -11.05 -1.96
N ASP A 223 17.40 -9.79 -2.24
CA ASP A 223 17.44 -8.74 -1.23
C ASP A 223 16.13 -8.78 -0.42
N ILE A 224 16.24 -9.25 0.82
CA ILE A 224 15.14 -9.30 1.78
C ILE A 224 15.23 -8.05 2.66
N PRO A 225 14.18 -7.22 2.79
CA PRO A 225 14.22 -6.06 3.67
C PRO A 225 14.49 -6.51 5.11
N SER A 226 15.23 -5.70 5.88
CA SER A 226 15.34 -5.93 7.32
C SER A 226 13.96 -5.86 7.97
N VAL A 227 13.82 -6.42 9.18
CA VAL A 227 12.55 -6.37 9.91
C VAL A 227 12.13 -4.91 10.16
N GLU A 228 13.08 -4.03 10.47
CA GLU A 228 12.84 -2.61 10.68
C GLU A 228 12.37 -1.91 9.40
N LEU A 229 13.02 -2.20 8.27
CA LEU A 229 12.64 -1.65 6.96
C LEU A 229 11.25 -2.14 6.55
N ALA A 230 10.98 -3.44 6.67
CA ALA A 230 9.67 -4.02 6.36
C ALA A 230 8.56 -3.42 7.22
N ASN A 231 8.79 -3.28 8.53
CA ASN A 231 7.82 -2.63 9.43
C ASN A 231 7.54 -1.19 9.00
N TYR A 232 8.57 -0.41 8.66
CA TYR A 232 8.39 0.95 8.14
C TYR A 232 7.57 0.94 6.84
N LEU A 233 7.93 0.11 5.86
CA LEU A 233 7.24 0.03 4.57
C LEU A 233 5.76 -0.35 4.73
N GLN A 234 5.44 -1.35 5.55
CA GLN A 234 4.07 -1.77 5.82
C GLN A 234 3.23 -0.65 6.46
N ASN A 235 3.80 0.05 7.44
CA ASN A 235 3.11 1.17 8.09
C ASN A 235 2.88 2.33 7.11
N MET A 236 3.91 2.73 6.36
CA MET A 236 3.82 3.79 5.36
C MET A 236 2.79 3.45 4.28
N VAL A 237 2.82 2.22 3.75
CA VAL A 237 1.84 1.74 2.77
C VAL A 237 0.42 1.82 3.31
N TRP A 238 0.19 1.36 4.55
CA TRP A 238 -1.15 1.44 5.15
C TRP A 238 -1.64 2.90 5.24
N GLN A 239 -0.77 3.81 5.69
CA GLN A 239 -1.11 5.23 5.75
C GLN A 239 -1.40 5.84 4.38
N VAL A 240 -0.62 5.50 3.35
CA VAL A 240 -0.88 5.97 1.98
C VAL A 240 -2.24 5.48 1.48
N VAL A 241 -2.58 4.21 1.74
CA VAL A 241 -3.80 3.58 1.25
C VAL A 241 -5.05 4.18 1.91
N ILE A 242 -5.07 4.32 3.24
CA ILE A 242 -6.25 4.80 3.98
C ILE A 242 -6.46 6.32 3.89
N ASN A 243 -5.39 7.09 3.65
CA ASN A 243 -5.47 8.56 3.56
C ASN A 243 -5.67 9.05 2.12
N TYR A 244 -5.75 8.15 1.15
CA TYR A 244 -6.02 8.52 -0.25
C TYR A 244 -7.39 8.00 -0.68
N SER A 245 -8.39 8.89 -0.70
CA SER A 245 -9.78 8.53 -0.94
C SER A 245 -10.04 7.80 -2.27
N ARG A 246 -9.14 7.95 -3.25
CA ARG A 246 -9.25 7.27 -4.55
C ARG A 246 -8.95 5.76 -4.47
N THR A 247 -8.44 5.24 -3.35
CA THR A 247 -8.27 3.79 -3.14
C THR A 247 -9.59 3.07 -2.84
N GLY A 248 -10.62 3.79 -2.38
CA GLY A 248 -11.84 3.18 -1.86
C GLY A 248 -11.66 2.41 -0.54
N VAL A 249 -10.44 2.38 0.01
CA VAL A 249 -10.10 1.74 1.28
C VAL A 249 -10.24 2.77 2.39
N THR A 250 -11.19 2.53 3.29
CA THR A 250 -11.33 3.29 4.52
C THR A 250 -10.94 2.42 5.70
N ASP A 251 -10.18 3.00 6.63
CA ASP A 251 -9.95 2.35 7.91
C ASP A 251 -11.24 2.41 8.74
N GLU A 252 -12.15 1.45 8.53
CA GLU A 252 -13.39 1.29 9.30
C GLU A 252 -13.14 0.67 10.68
N THR A 253 -11.88 0.51 11.10
CA THR A 253 -11.62 0.18 12.50
C THR A 253 -12.20 1.29 13.38
N LEU A 254 -12.63 0.92 14.60
CA LEU A 254 -12.83 1.88 15.68
C LEU A 254 -11.48 2.51 16.05
N SER A 255 -10.93 3.30 15.14
CA SER A 255 -9.95 4.30 15.45
C SER A 255 -10.67 5.34 16.29
N ILE A 256 -10.06 5.75 17.41
CA ILE A 256 -10.38 7.03 18.02
C ILE A 256 -10.11 8.03 16.91
N GLY A 257 -11.18 8.49 16.24
CA GLY A 257 -11.11 9.28 15.03
C GLY A 257 -10.11 10.41 15.20
N GLU A 258 -9.26 10.62 14.19
CA GLU A 258 -8.33 11.74 14.07
C GLU A 258 -8.01 12.41 15.41
N ASN A 259 -7.18 11.75 16.22
CA ASN A 259 -6.40 12.51 17.17
C ASN A 259 -5.45 13.39 16.34
N THR A 260 -5.97 14.56 15.95
CA THR A 260 -5.20 15.78 16.20
C THR A 260 -4.51 15.59 17.56
N ARG A 261 -3.25 16.00 17.66
CA ARG A 261 -2.34 15.56 18.72
C ARG A 261 -2.57 16.08 20.17
N PRO A 262 -3.74 16.53 20.72
CA PRO A 262 -3.76 16.87 22.15
C PRO A 262 -3.81 15.69 23.14
N ASN A 263 -4.34 14.52 22.76
CA ASN A 263 -4.84 13.54 23.76
C ASN A 263 -4.15 12.17 23.76
N THR A 264 -2.94 12.03 23.23
CA THR A 264 -2.15 10.79 23.29
C THR A 264 -1.05 10.86 24.33
N ILE A 265 -0.74 9.73 24.99
CA ILE A 265 0.50 9.62 25.77
C ILE A 265 1.65 9.42 24.78
N ASP A 266 2.39 10.48 24.50
CA ASP A 266 3.42 10.53 23.43
C ASP A 266 4.64 9.63 23.67
N CYS A 267 4.74 9.01 24.84
CA CYS A 267 5.94 8.34 25.30
C CYS A 267 5.60 7.23 26.30
N LEU A 268 5.36 6.02 25.78
CA LEU A 268 5.04 4.83 26.55
C LEU A 268 5.97 3.69 26.13
N PHE A 269 6.86 3.26 27.01
CA PHE A 269 7.90 2.29 26.66
C PHE A 269 8.34 1.40 27.84
N PRO A 270 8.85 0.18 27.59
CA PRO A 270 8.80 -0.50 26.29
C PRO A 270 7.34 -0.83 25.93
N ASN A 271 7.04 -0.94 24.64
CA ASN A 271 5.75 -1.42 24.16
C ASN A 271 5.98 -2.22 22.87
N PRO A 272 5.92 -3.57 22.88
CA PRO A 272 5.43 -4.43 23.96
C PRO A 272 6.27 -4.42 25.26
N ALA A 273 5.65 -4.76 26.40
CA ALA A 273 6.26 -4.75 27.73
C ALA A 273 6.16 -6.11 28.42
N MET A 274 7.22 -6.53 29.14
CA MET A 274 7.19 -7.74 29.97
C MET A 274 6.78 -7.41 31.41
N ASP A 275 7.64 -6.73 32.16
CA ASP A 275 7.43 -6.55 33.61
C ASP A 275 7.10 -5.11 33.98
N LYS A 276 7.53 -4.16 33.16
CA LYS A 276 7.45 -2.74 33.46
C LYS A 276 7.08 -1.92 32.24
N LEU A 277 6.38 -0.83 32.50
CA LEU A 277 5.98 0.19 31.53
C LEU A 277 6.38 1.55 32.08
N THR A 278 6.93 2.42 31.24
CA THR A 278 7.38 3.76 31.61
C THR A 278 6.69 4.80 30.75
N ILE A 279 6.17 5.84 31.38
CA ILE A 279 5.67 7.05 30.72
C ILE A 279 6.76 8.13 30.82
N CYS A 280 7.25 8.69 29.71
CA CYS A 280 8.19 9.83 29.83
C CYS A 280 7.47 11.03 30.44
N ASN A 281 8.18 11.74 31.32
CA ASN A 281 7.63 12.90 32.00
C ASN A 281 7.94 14.17 31.19
N ASN A 282 7.11 14.47 30.19
CA ASN A 282 7.25 15.70 29.39
C ASN A 282 6.41 16.88 29.90
N ASP A 283 5.43 16.62 30.77
CA ASP A 283 4.52 17.63 31.32
C ASP A 283 4.88 17.97 32.78
N LYS A 284 4.70 19.25 33.16
CA LYS A 284 4.99 19.79 34.51
C LYS A 284 3.95 19.36 35.57
N ASP A 285 2.93 18.60 35.20
CA ASP A 285 1.91 18.06 36.11
C ASP A 285 2.27 16.65 36.58
N ASN A 286 2.91 16.59 37.74
CA ASN A 286 3.41 15.36 38.36
C ASN A 286 2.35 14.55 39.13
N ASN A 287 1.07 14.93 39.06
CA ASN A 287 0.04 14.39 39.97
C ASN A 287 -1.12 13.66 39.29
N ASP A 288 -1.10 13.49 37.97
CA ASP A 288 -2.18 12.78 37.27
C ASP A 288 -2.10 11.27 37.54
N GLU A 289 -3.24 10.70 37.95
CA GLU A 289 -3.42 9.26 38.12
C GLU A 289 -3.27 8.54 36.78
N VAL A 290 -2.50 7.45 36.81
CA VAL A 290 -2.32 6.52 35.71
C VAL A 290 -3.21 5.32 35.92
N ILE A 291 -4.10 5.04 34.96
CA ILE A 291 -5.05 3.94 35.04
C ILE A 291 -4.86 3.01 33.85
N ILE A 292 -4.77 1.71 34.11
CA ILE A 292 -4.71 0.66 33.09
C ILE A 292 -6.05 -0.07 33.04
N PHE A 293 -6.56 -0.29 31.83
CA PHE A 293 -7.80 -0.97 31.55
C PHE A 293 -7.58 -2.21 30.68
N ASP A 294 -8.38 -3.25 30.88
CA ASP A 294 -8.50 -4.34 29.91
C ASP A 294 -9.37 -3.94 28.70
N LEU A 295 -9.52 -4.87 27.75
CA LEU A 295 -10.33 -4.67 26.53
C LEU A 295 -11.82 -4.44 26.79
N THR A 296 -12.33 -4.76 27.99
CA THR A 296 -13.73 -4.50 28.37
C THR A 296 -13.92 -3.14 29.04
N GLY A 297 -12.82 -2.39 29.24
CA GLY A 297 -12.81 -1.12 29.98
C GLY A 297 -12.77 -1.31 31.50
N LYS A 298 -12.49 -2.53 31.99
CA LYS A 298 -12.34 -2.78 33.44
C LYS A 298 -10.97 -2.30 33.89
N VAL A 299 -10.93 -1.56 34.99
CA VAL A 299 -9.68 -1.12 35.63
C VAL A 299 -8.91 -2.34 36.15
N MET A 300 -7.67 -2.46 35.71
CA MET A 300 -6.74 -3.53 36.08
C MET A 300 -5.68 -3.05 37.07
N LEU A 301 -5.23 -1.80 36.92
CA LEU A 301 -4.23 -1.19 37.78
C LEU A 301 -4.46 0.32 37.83
N SER A 302 -4.25 0.94 38.99
CA SER A 302 -4.13 2.38 39.14
C SER A 302 -2.88 2.74 39.94
N THR A 303 -2.15 3.76 39.52
CA THR A 303 -0.94 4.25 40.19
C THR A 303 -0.70 5.73 39.89
N ASN A 304 0.08 6.40 40.73
CA ASN A 304 0.59 7.76 40.46
C ASN A 304 2.04 7.74 39.98
N GLN A 305 2.59 6.55 39.71
CA GLN A 305 3.97 6.36 39.26
C GLN A 305 4.05 6.37 37.74
N THR A 306 5.13 6.95 37.20
CA THR A 306 5.43 6.92 35.77
C THR A 306 6.18 5.67 35.35
N GLU A 307 6.87 4.99 36.27
CA GLU A 307 7.35 3.62 36.09
C GLU A 307 6.35 2.68 36.76
N ILE A 308 5.75 1.80 35.98
CA ILE A 308 4.57 1.01 36.33
C ILE A 308 4.95 -0.45 36.26
N ASP A 309 4.76 -1.17 37.36
CA ASP A 309 4.92 -2.63 37.41
C ASP A 309 3.67 -3.31 36.87
N ILE A 310 3.83 -4.11 35.82
CA ILE A 310 2.74 -4.80 35.13
C ILE A 310 2.92 -6.33 35.16
N ARG A 311 3.80 -6.86 36.03
CA ARG A 311 4.09 -8.31 36.11
C ARG A 311 2.87 -9.17 36.37
N ASP A 312 1.91 -8.64 37.12
CA ASP A 312 0.69 -9.35 37.51
C ASP A 312 -0.42 -9.28 36.43
N LEU A 313 -0.22 -8.50 35.36
CA LEU A 313 -1.13 -8.50 34.22
C LEU A 313 -0.92 -9.76 33.37
N SER A 314 -2.02 -10.36 32.93
CA SER A 314 -1.96 -11.46 31.95
C SER A 314 -1.50 -10.93 30.59
N SER A 315 -0.83 -11.76 29.79
CA SER A 315 -0.45 -11.40 28.41
C SER A 315 -1.68 -10.97 27.60
N GLY A 316 -1.56 -9.87 26.86
CA GLY A 316 -2.69 -9.30 26.12
C GLY A 316 -2.61 -7.80 25.90
N TYR A 317 -3.69 -7.26 25.36
CA TYR A 317 -3.83 -5.83 25.05
C TYR A 317 -4.46 -5.07 26.22
N TYR A 318 -3.88 -3.91 26.52
CA TYR A 318 -4.36 -3.01 27.56
C TYR A 318 -4.38 -1.57 27.05
N PHE A 319 -5.30 -0.78 27.60
CA PHE A 319 -5.32 0.67 27.47
C PHE A 319 -4.75 1.32 28.71
N ILE A 320 -4.05 2.43 28.55
CA ILE A 320 -3.51 3.22 29.64
C ILE A 320 -3.93 4.68 29.49
N SER A 321 -4.34 5.30 30.59
CA SER A 321 -4.72 6.71 30.63
C SER A 321 -3.93 7.49 31.67
N LYS A 322 -3.58 8.75 31.37
CA LYS A 322 -3.00 9.72 32.32
C LYS A 322 -3.48 11.12 31.94
N GLY A 323 -4.08 11.86 32.88
CA GLY A 323 -4.46 13.26 32.65
C GLY A 323 -5.40 13.49 31.46
N GLY A 324 -6.29 12.54 31.18
CA GLY A 324 -7.19 12.57 30.01
C GLY A 324 -6.54 12.18 28.67
N LYS A 325 -5.23 11.88 28.66
CA LYS A 325 -4.52 11.30 27.52
C LYS A 325 -4.58 9.78 27.57
N PHE A 326 -4.63 9.13 26.41
CA PHE A 326 -4.73 7.67 26.29
C PHE A 326 -3.64 7.09 25.40
N SER A 327 -3.27 5.83 25.65
CA SER A 327 -2.43 5.02 24.76
C SER A 327 -2.73 3.53 24.94
N LYS A 328 -2.19 2.68 24.06
CA LYS A 328 -2.34 1.22 24.12
C LYS A 328 -0.97 0.57 24.31
N PHE A 329 -0.92 -0.54 25.03
CA PHE A 329 0.28 -1.37 25.09
C PHE A 329 -0.03 -2.87 25.09
N ILE A 330 0.97 -3.65 24.70
CA ILE A 330 0.92 -5.12 24.70
C ILE A 330 1.74 -5.63 25.89
N LYS A 331 1.10 -6.38 26.79
CA LYS A 331 1.79 -7.19 27.81
C LYS A 331 2.17 -8.53 27.17
N LEU A 332 3.47 -8.83 27.18
CA LEU A 332 4.00 -10.12 26.75
C LEU A 332 3.84 -11.20 27.82
#